data_AF-A0A543A2D7-F1
#
_entry.id   AF-A0A543A2D7-F1
#
_cell.length_a   1.000
_cell.length_b   1.000
_cell.length_c   1.000
_cell.angle_alpha   90.00
_cell.angle_beta   90.00
_cell.angle_gamma   90.00
#
_symmetry.space_group_name_H-M   'P 1'
#
loop_
_entity.id
_entity.type
_entity.pdbx_description
1 polymer ?
#
loop_
_entity_poly.entity_id
_entity_poly.type
_entity_poly.pdbx_seq_one_letter_code
_entity_poly.pdbx_strand_id
1 'polypeptide(L)'
;MRSYVTQSQPNSSALAEGLWVLPPDVLSSGDRAVLFDQYKLYAAEAERLSVRRTFTSAFFLIVNIGALVAGTALLAHGPERPWLFSVALVAALGTCLGWFWIIRSYRQMASGKYSVISHLEKQLPAAPGVAEWSALGLGRDSSRYLPMSNIEVWAPALFAVCHLATYGLLYLP
;
A
#
# COMPACT_ATOMS: atom_id res chain seq x y z
N MET A 1 -6.43 11.30 15.80
CA MET A 1 -6.64 10.79 14.42
C MET A 1 -6.06 11.77 13.39
N ARG A 2 -4.78 12.17 13.54
CA ARG A 2 -4.12 13.22 12.74
C ARG A 2 -2.62 12.95 12.48
N SER A 3 -2.13 11.75 12.78
CA SER A 3 -0.68 11.46 12.90
C SER A 3 -0.09 10.60 11.76
N TYR A 4 -0.90 10.09 10.83
CA TYR A 4 -0.37 9.20 9.77
C TYR A 4 -0.15 9.88 8.42
N VAL A 5 -0.51 11.16 8.27
CA VAL A 5 -0.34 11.94 7.01
C VAL A 5 1.03 12.65 6.97
N THR A 6 1.70 12.82 8.10
CA THR A 6 2.91 13.67 8.20
C THR A 6 4.23 12.91 8.36
N GLN A 7 4.25 11.60 8.55
CA GLN A 7 5.49 10.88 8.89
C GLN A 7 6.25 10.22 7.72
N SER A 8 5.70 10.23 6.51
CA SER A 8 6.37 9.62 5.34
C SER A 8 6.18 10.41 4.06
N GLN A 9 6.01 11.73 4.16
CA GLN A 9 6.27 12.57 2.98
C GLN A 9 7.80 12.54 2.79
N PRO A 10 8.29 12.06 1.64
CA PRO A 10 9.73 12.04 1.41
C PRO A 10 10.27 13.46 1.51
N ASN A 11 11.45 13.62 2.13
CA ASN A 11 12.04 14.93 2.35
C ASN A 11 12.25 15.64 1.00
N SER A 12 11.42 16.63 0.72
CA SER A 12 11.38 17.30 -0.58
C SER A 12 12.67 18.05 -0.91
N SER A 13 13.39 18.56 0.10
CA SER A 13 14.69 19.21 -0.11
C SER A 13 15.76 18.21 -0.49
N ALA A 14 15.86 17.08 0.24
CA ALA A 14 16.81 16.02 -0.06
C ALA A 14 16.53 15.35 -1.42
N LEU A 15 15.26 15.25 -1.80
CA LEU A 15 14.85 14.79 -3.12
C LEU A 15 15.29 15.75 -4.22
N ALA A 16 15.08 17.06 -4.05
CA ALA A 16 15.48 18.05 -5.03
C ALA A 16 17.00 18.10 -5.22
N GLU A 17 17.77 17.95 -4.13
CA GLU A 17 19.24 17.89 -4.17
C GLU A 17 19.76 16.59 -4.80
N GLY A 18 19.13 15.45 -4.53
CA GLY A 18 19.59 14.14 -5.00
C GLY A 18 19.07 13.70 -6.37
N LEU A 19 18.03 14.37 -6.90
CA LEU A 19 17.39 13.96 -8.16
C LEU A 19 18.17 14.39 -9.41
N TRP A 20 18.78 15.58 -9.38
CA TRP A 20 19.38 16.21 -10.55
C TRP A 20 20.89 16.01 -10.57
N VAL A 21 21.37 15.22 -11.55
CA VAL A 21 22.81 15.14 -11.85
C VAL A 21 23.26 16.37 -12.65
N LEU A 22 22.43 16.81 -13.59
CA LEU A 22 22.57 18.07 -14.31
C LEU A 22 21.38 18.96 -13.93
N PRO A 23 21.61 20.25 -13.64
CA PRO A 23 20.52 21.12 -13.23
C PRO A 23 19.58 21.39 -14.42
N PRO A 24 18.27 21.59 -14.19
CA PRO A 24 17.29 21.60 -15.27
C PRO A 24 17.42 22.77 -16.28
N ASP A 25 18.07 23.84 -15.86
CA ASP A 25 18.32 25.07 -16.62
C ASP A 25 19.37 24.88 -17.72
N VAL A 26 20.29 23.91 -17.58
CA VAL A 26 21.36 23.65 -18.57
C VAL A 26 21.04 22.49 -19.52
N LEU A 27 19.87 21.86 -19.41
CA LEU A 27 19.49 20.70 -20.22
C LEU A 27 19.36 21.06 -21.71
N SER A 28 20.14 20.36 -22.55
CA SER A 28 20.04 20.44 -24.00
C SER A 28 18.74 19.79 -24.52
N SER A 29 18.46 19.94 -25.82
CA SER A 29 17.32 19.25 -26.45
C SER A 29 17.46 17.71 -26.38
N GLY A 30 18.68 17.20 -26.50
CA GLY A 30 18.98 15.77 -26.31
C GLY A 30 18.70 15.30 -24.89
N ASP A 31 19.15 16.07 -23.89
CA ASP A 31 18.94 15.73 -22.47
C ASP A 31 17.46 15.75 -22.09
N ARG A 32 16.66 16.65 -22.69
CA ARG A 32 15.21 16.69 -22.48
C ARG A 32 14.50 15.45 -23.05
N ALA A 33 14.99 14.88 -24.15
CA ALA A 33 14.48 13.62 -24.66
C ALA A 33 14.82 12.46 -23.71
N VAL A 34 16.05 12.41 -23.20
CA VAL A 34 16.47 11.42 -22.19
C VAL A 34 15.65 11.55 -20.91
N LEU A 35 15.42 12.77 -20.43
CA LEU A 35 14.58 13.06 -19.26
C LEU A 35 13.16 12.52 -19.45
N PHE A 36 12.57 12.73 -20.64
CA PHE A 36 11.24 12.22 -20.93
C PHE A 36 11.19 10.69 -20.93
N ASP A 37 12.22 10.03 -21.44
CA ASP A 37 12.30 8.56 -21.41
C ASP A 37 12.55 8.02 -19.99
N GLN A 38 13.38 8.69 -19.18
CA GLN A 38 13.54 8.38 -17.76
C GLN A 38 12.20 8.51 -17.01
N TYR A 39 11.46 9.60 -17.26
CA TYR A 39 10.13 9.82 -16.71
C TYR A 39 9.19 8.66 -17.08
N LYS A 40 9.10 8.29 -18.36
CA LYS A 40 8.23 7.18 -18.81
C LYS A 40 8.58 5.87 -18.10
N LEU A 41 9.86 5.51 -18.05
CA LEU A 41 10.32 4.27 -17.43
C LEU A 41 9.99 4.25 -15.94
N TYR A 42 10.24 5.36 -15.25
CA TYR A 42 10.00 5.46 -13.81
C TYR A 42 8.50 5.51 -13.47
N ALA A 43 7.68 6.18 -14.28
CA ALA A 43 6.23 6.17 -14.16
C ALA A 43 5.66 4.76 -14.37
N ALA A 44 6.13 4.03 -15.38
CA ALA A 44 5.75 2.63 -15.60
C ALA A 44 6.17 1.71 -14.43
N GLU A 45 7.33 1.96 -13.83
CA GLU A 45 7.78 1.22 -12.65
C GLU A 45 6.91 1.51 -11.41
N ALA A 46 6.53 2.78 -11.19
CA ALA A 46 5.61 3.16 -10.12
C ALA A 46 4.24 2.48 -10.27
N GLU A 47 3.73 2.40 -11.50
CA GLU A 47 2.49 1.68 -11.77
C GLU A 47 2.62 0.18 -11.50
N ARG A 48 3.72 -0.45 -11.92
CA ARG A 48 3.99 -1.87 -11.60
C ARG A 48 4.02 -2.12 -10.09
N LEU A 49 4.52 -1.17 -9.28
CA LEU A 49 4.48 -1.26 -7.83
C LEU A 49 3.04 -1.22 -7.29
N SER A 50 2.20 -0.35 -7.83
CA SER A 50 0.77 -0.28 -7.51
C SER A 50 0.07 -1.60 -7.81
N VAL A 51 0.30 -2.17 -9.00
CA VAL A 51 -0.23 -3.47 -9.41
C VAL A 51 0.24 -4.60 -8.48
N ARG A 52 1.53 -4.63 -8.11
CA ARG A 52 2.08 -5.60 -7.14
C ARG A 52 1.36 -5.52 -5.79
N ARG A 53 1.10 -4.30 -5.27
CA ARG A 53 0.34 -4.10 -4.03
C ARG A 53 -1.05 -4.73 -4.13
N THR A 54 -1.77 -4.51 -5.24
CA THR A 54 -3.11 -5.08 -5.46
C THR A 54 -3.07 -6.61 -5.45
N PHE A 55 -2.10 -7.23 -6.14
CA PHE A 55 -1.93 -8.69 -6.12
C PHE A 55 -1.59 -9.23 -4.73
N THR A 56 -0.71 -8.55 -3.98
CA THR A 56 -0.39 -8.94 -2.61
C THR A 56 -1.61 -8.85 -1.69
N SER A 57 -2.40 -7.78 -1.79
CA SER A 57 -3.66 -7.65 -1.04
C SER A 57 -4.64 -8.79 -1.38
N ALA A 58 -4.81 -9.11 -2.66
CA ALA A 58 -5.68 -10.19 -3.10
C ALA A 58 -5.21 -11.56 -2.58
N PHE A 59 -3.90 -11.82 -2.60
CA PHE A 59 -3.31 -13.04 -2.04
C PHE A 59 -3.66 -13.20 -0.54
N PHE A 60 -3.42 -12.16 0.26
CA PHE A 60 -3.73 -12.21 1.70
C PHE A 60 -5.22 -12.34 1.98
N LEU A 61 -6.06 -11.70 1.18
CA LEU A 61 -7.51 -11.84 1.26
C LEU A 61 -7.92 -13.30 1.06
N ILE A 62 -7.44 -13.96 0.00
CA ILE A 62 -7.75 -15.36 -0.31
C ILE A 62 -7.28 -16.29 0.83
N VAL A 63 -6.05 -16.11 1.31
CA VAL A 63 -5.50 -16.90 2.42
C VAL A 63 -6.34 -16.76 3.68
N ASN A 64 -6.75 -15.53 4.04
CA ASN A 64 -7.53 -15.28 5.24
C ASN A 64 -8.98 -15.78 5.13
N ILE A 65 -9.62 -15.64 3.96
CA ILE A 65 -10.93 -16.25 3.70
C ILE A 65 -10.85 -17.76 3.83
N GLY A 66 -9.86 -18.40 3.20
CA GLY A 66 -9.67 -19.85 3.29
C GLY A 66 -9.46 -20.34 4.72
N ALA A 67 -8.63 -19.64 5.50
CA ALA A 67 -8.42 -19.93 6.91
C ALA A 67 -9.70 -19.77 7.74
N LEU A 68 -10.49 -18.72 7.48
CA LEU A 68 -11.74 -18.48 8.20
C LEU A 68 -12.77 -19.57 7.89
N VAL A 69 -12.95 -19.93 6.61
CA VAL A 69 -13.86 -21.00 6.19
C VAL A 69 -13.46 -22.33 6.82
N ALA A 70 -12.17 -22.69 6.79
CA ALA A 70 -11.66 -23.89 7.45
C ALA A 70 -11.92 -23.87 8.97
N GLY A 71 -11.67 -22.74 9.63
CA GLY A 71 -11.96 -22.56 11.05
C GLY A 71 -13.45 -22.74 11.38
N THR A 72 -14.35 -22.18 10.58
CA THR A 72 -15.80 -22.33 10.79
C THR A 72 -16.31 -23.74 10.51
N ALA A 73 -15.76 -24.45 9.53
CA ALA A 73 -16.14 -25.83 9.26
C ALA A 73 -15.78 -26.75 10.44
N LEU A 74 -14.64 -26.49 11.08
CA LEU A 74 -14.19 -27.25 12.24
C LEU A 74 -15.03 -27.00 13.50
N LEU A 75 -15.68 -25.83 13.65
CA LEU A 75 -16.65 -25.59 14.73
C LEU A 75 -17.80 -26.61 14.70
N ALA A 76 -18.24 -27.05 13.52
CA ALA A 76 -19.36 -27.98 13.36
C ALA A 76 -19.04 -29.41 13.82
N HIS A 77 -17.76 -29.78 13.91
CA HIS A 77 -17.32 -31.14 14.24
C HIS A 77 -16.77 -31.28 15.67
N GLY A 78 -16.57 -30.18 16.40
CA GLY A 78 -16.01 -30.16 17.75
C GLY A 78 -14.49 -30.41 17.77
N PRO A 79 -13.72 -29.75 18.65
CA PRO A 79 -12.26 -29.86 18.63
C PRO A 79 -11.76 -31.13 19.33
N GLU A 80 -11.36 -32.15 18.57
CA GLU A 80 -10.65 -33.33 19.14
C GLU A 80 -9.26 -32.98 19.69
N ARG A 81 -8.63 -31.92 19.14
CA ARG A 81 -7.27 -31.48 19.49
C ARG A 81 -7.21 -29.95 19.61
N PRO A 82 -7.62 -29.36 20.75
CA PRO A 82 -7.77 -27.91 20.91
C PRO A 82 -6.47 -27.12 20.68
N TRP A 83 -5.30 -27.72 20.93
CA TRP A 83 -4.02 -27.06 20.70
C TRP A 83 -3.74 -26.73 19.22
N LEU A 84 -4.26 -27.54 18.28
CA LEU A 84 -4.10 -27.28 16.84
C LEU A 84 -4.79 -25.99 16.41
N PHE A 85 -5.91 -25.66 17.05
CA PHE A 85 -6.63 -24.40 16.81
C PHE A 85 -5.85 -23.19 17.32
N SER A 86 -5.15 -23.32 18.45
CA SER A 86 -4.27 -22.26 18.94
C SER A 86 -3.12 -21.99 17.96
N VAL A 87 -2.53 -23.05 17.39
CA VAL A 87 -1.48 -22.91 16.37
C VAL A 87 -2.04 -22.26 15.10
N ALA A 88 -3.22 -22.69 14.64
CA ALA A 88 -3.89 -22.11 13.48
C ALA A 88 -4.23 -20.62 13.68
N LEU A 89 -4.69 -20.25 14.88
CA LEU A 89 -4.97 -18.86 15.25
C LEU A 89 -3.69 -18.02 15.19
N VAL A 90 -2.59 -18.49 15.80
CA VAL A 90 -1.31 -17.77 15.78
C VAL A 90 -0.82 -17.58 14.34
N ALA A 91 -0.93 -18.61 13.49
CA ALA A 91 -0.60 -18.50 12.08
C ALA A 91 -1.47 -17.46 11.36
N ALA A 92 -2.79 -17.48 11.57
CA ALA A 92 -3.74 -16.55 10.96
C ALA A 92 -3.53 -15.09 11.42
N LEU A 93 -3.23 -14.86 12.69
CA LEU A 93 -2.84 -13.54 13.18
C LEU A 93 -1.49 -13.09 12.60
N GLY A 94 -0.55 -14.03 12.44
CA GLY A 94 0.72 -13.80 11.76
C GLY A 94 0.55 -13.35 10.32
N THR A 95 -0.37 -13.97 9.56
CA THR A 95 -0.66 -13.53 8.17
C THR A 95 -1.32 -12.15 8.14
N CYS A 96 -2.22 -11.83 9.08
CA CYS A 96 -2.81 -10.49 9.20
C CYS A 96 -1.75 -9.42 9.50
N LEU A 97 -0.83 -9.71 10.44
CA LEU A 97 0.26 -8.81 10.77
C LEU A 97 1.19 -8.63 9.58
N GLY A 98 1.60 -9.72 8.92
CA GLY A 98 2.41 -9.69 7.71
C GLY A 98 1.78 -8.86 6.59
N TRP A 99 0.47 -9.03 6.37
CA TRP A 99 -0.29 -8.24 5.40
C TRP A 99 -0.20 -6.74 5.70
N PHE A 100 -0.42 -6.34 6.95
CA PHE A 100 -0.33 -4.93 7.37
C PHE A 100 1.06 -4.33 7.10
N TRP A 101 2.14 -5.02 7.47
CA TRP A 101 3.51 -4.53 7.27
C TRP A 101 3.89 -4.42 5.80
N ILE A 102 3.52 -5.41 4.98
CA ILE A 102 3.86 -5.41 3.56
C ILE A 102 3.14 -4.28 2.83
N ILE A 103 1.85 -4.06 3.08
CA ILE A 103 1.10 -2.94 2.47
C ILE A 103 1.65 -1.61 2.93
N ARG A 104 2.02 -1.49 4.21
CA ARG A 104 2.67 -0.28 4.73
C ARG A 104 3.99 0.02 4.01
N SER A 105 4.80 -1.00 3.76
CA SER A 105 6.06 -0.87 3.02
C SER A 105 5.82 -0.40 1.57
N TYR A 106 4.89 -1.05 0.85
CA TYR A 106 4.55 -0.64 -0.52
C TYR A 106 4.03 0.79 -0.60
N ARG A 107 3.24 1.23 0.39
CA ARG A 107 2.77 2.62 0.44
C ARG A 107 3.89 3.64 0.60
N GLN A 108 4.86 3.37 1.47
CA GLN A 108 6.00 4.27 1.67
C GLN A 108 6.84 4.38 0.39
N MET A 109 7.12 3.24 -0.25
CA MET A 109 7.87 3.21 -1.50
C MET A 109 7.12 3.90 -2.65
N ALA A 110 5.81 3.66 -2.77
CA ALA A 110 4.97 4.34 -3.76
C ALA A 110 4.97 5.86 -3.55
N SER A 111 4.81 6.33 -2.31
CA SER A 111 4.88 7.76 -1.98
C SER A 111 6.19 8.40 -2.41
N GLY A 112 7.32 7.70 -2.21
CA GLY A 112 8.63 8.13 -2.68
C GLY A 112 8.68 8.25 -4.21
N LYS A 113 8.25 7.20 -4.92
CA LYS A 113 8.25 7.17 -6.39
C LYS A 113 7.38 8.26 -7.01
N TYR A 114 6.14 8.43 -6.53
CA TYR A 114 5.26 9.49 -7.05
C TYR A 114 5.78 10.90 -6.76
N SER A 115 6.53 11.10 -5.67
CA SER A 115 7.20 12.37 -5.41
C SER A 115 8.29 12.66 -6.45
N VAL A 116 9.12 11.67 -6.79
CA VAL A 116 10.11 11.80 -7.87
C VAL A 116 9.44 12.12 -9.20
N ILE A 117 8.38 11.37 -9.56
CA ILE A 117 7.60 11.59 -10.78
C ILE A 117 7.10 13.03 -10.84
N SER A 118 6.51 13.54 -9.76
CA SER A 118 6.03 14.92 -9.68
C SER A 118 7.14 15.95 -9.88
N HIS A 119 8.38 15.68 -9.45
CA HIS A 119 9.51 16.58 -9.69
C HIS A 119 10.01 16.52 -11.14
N LEU A 120 10.02 15.33 -11.76
CA LEU A 120 10.34 15.18 -13.18
C LEU A 120 9.30 15.87 -14.07
N GLU A 121 8.01 15.73 -13.76
CA GLU A 121 6.91 16.35 -14.51
C GLU A 121 7.02 17.89 -14.56
N LYS A 122 7.55 18.54 -13.51
CA LYS A 122 7.73 20.01 -13.49
C LYS A 122 8.69 20.52 -14.57
N GLN A 123 9.53 19.65 -15.13
CA GLN A 123 10.47 19.99 -16.21
C GLN A 123 9.94 19.63 -17.60
N LEU A 124 8.80 18.95 -17.67
CA LEU A 124 8.13 18.59 -18.91
C LEU A 124 7.12 19.67 -19.32
N PRO A 125 6.75 19.77 -20.61
CA PRO A 125 5.78 20.76 -21.08
C PRO A 125 4.40 20.66 -20.43
N ALA A 126 4.04 19.46 -19.95
CA ALA A 126 2.81 19.21 -19.21
C ALA A 126 3.09 18.30 -18.01
N ALA A 127 2.39 18.57 -16.90
CA ALA A 127 2.47 17.83 -15.65
C ALA A 127 1.10 17.23 -15.28
N PRO A 128 0.62 16.21 -16.01
CA PRO A 128 -0.72 15.66 -15.83
C PRO A 128 -0.92 15.06 -14.43
N GLY A 129 0.07 14.37 -13.86
CA GLY A 129 -0.02 13.79 -12.53
C GLY A 129 -0.14 14.85 -11.43
N VAL A 130 0.64 15.94 -11.54
CA VAL A 130 0.49 17.11 -10.64
C VAL A 130 -0.89 17.75 -10.77
N ALA A 131 -1.39 17.91 -12.00
CA ALA A 131 -2.72 18.48 -12.24
C ALA A 131 -3.83 17.60 -11.66
N GLU A 132 -3.77 16.29 -11.87
CA GLU A 132 -4.70 15.31 -11.31
C GLU A 132 -4.69 15.35 -9.77
N TRP A 133 -3.50 15.28 -9.16
CA TRP A 133 -3.37 15.33 -7.70
C TRP A 133 -3.91 16.63 -7.10
N SER A 134 -3.75 17.74 -7.83
CA SER A 134 -4.30 19.05 -7.44
C SER A 134 -5.83 19.08 -7.55
N ALA A 135 -6.40 18.50 -8.62
CA ALA A 135 -7.83 18.38 -8.81
C ALA A 135 -8.50 17.51 -7.73
N LEU A 136 -7.81 16.45 -7.26
CA LEU A 136 -8.23 15.58 -6.16
C LEU A 136 -8.07 16.22 -4.77
N GLY A 137 -7.69 17.49 -4.68
CA GLY A 137 -7.59 18.22 -3.41
C GLY A 137 -6.34 17.88 -2.59
N LEU A 138 -5.27 17.42 -3.25
CA LEU A 138 -3.94 17.20 -2.65
C LEU A 138 -3.95 16.26 -1.43
N GLY A 139 -4.94 15.36 -1.35
CA GLY A 139 -5.15 14.49 -0.18
C GLY A 139 -5.60 15.19 1.11
N ARG A 140 -5.96 16.48 1.04
CA ARG A 140 -6.48 17.27 2.17
C ARG A 140 -8.01 17.22 2.28
N ASP A 141 -8.68 16.94 1.17
CA ASP A 141 -10.14 16.90 1.10
C ASP A 141 -10.63 15.45 0.93
N SER A 142 -10.96 14.81 2.05
CA SER A 142 -11.47 13.43 2.07
C SER A 142 -12.85 13.28 1.41
N SER A 143 -13.55 14.38 1.10
CA SER A 143 -14.81 14.36 0.35
C SER A 143 -14.59 14.19 -1.16
N ARG A 144 -13.43 14.60 -1.68
CA ARG A 144 -13.08 14.51 -3.11
C ARG A 144 -12.41 13.20 -3.48
N TYR A 145 -11.63 12.63 -2.56
CA TYR A 145 -10.96 11.35 -2.78
C TYR A 145 -10.79 10.62 -1.45
N LEU A 146 -11.45 9.47 -1.33
CA LEU A 146 -11.14 8.49 -0.29
C LEU A 146 -10.00 7.61 -0.80
N PRO A 147 -8.79 7.70 -0.23
CA PRO A 147 -7.69 6.86 -0.66
C PRO A 147 -8.09 5.40 -0.42
N MET A 148 -8.07 4.59 -1.49
CA MET A 148 -8.31 3.14 -1.42
C MET A 148 -7.43 2.47 -0.34
N SER A 149 -6.26 3.05 -0.08
CA SER A 149 -5.32 2.68 0.97
C SER A 149 -5.89 2.68 2.40
N ASN A 150 -6.94 3.46 2.70
CA ASN A 150 -7.54 3.42 4.03
C ASN A 150 -8.28 2.10 4.25
N ILE A 151 -8.98 1.59 3.23
CA ILE A 151 -9.70 0.31 3.30
C ILE A 151 -8.71 -0.85 3.41
N GLU A 152 -7.62 -0.82 2.65
CA GLU A 152 -6.57 -1.85 2.68
C GLU A 152 -5.87 -1.96 4.05
N VAL A 153 -5.81 -0.87 4.82
CA VAL A 153 -5.20 -0.86 6.16
C VAL A 153 -6.11 -1.46 7.23
N TRP A 154 -7.43 -1.35 7.07
CA TRP A 154 -8.39 -1.93 8.02
C TRP A 154 -8.68 -3.40 7.77
N ALA A 155 -8.50 -3.88 6.53
CA ALA A 155 -8.78 -5.28 6.18
C ALA A 155 -8.04 -6.31 7.05
N PRO A 156 -6.72 -6.20 7.33
CA PRO A 156 -6.03 -7.11 8.23
C PRO A 156 -6.58 -7.11 9.66
N ALA A 157 -6.97 -5.93 10.17
CA ALA A 157 -7.53 -5.80 11.50
C ALA A 157 -8.92 -6.47 11.59
N LEU A 158 -9.74 -6.31 10.55
CA LEU A 158 -11.04 -6.98 10.45
C LEU A 158 -10.87 -8.51 10.47
N PHE A 159 -9.98 -9.06 9.65
CA PHE A 159 -9.73 -10.51 9.66
C PHE A 159 -9.13 -11.01 10.96
N ALA A 160 -8.24 -10.26 11.61
CA ALA A 160 -7.74 -10.61 12.93
C ALA A 160 -8.87 -10.72 13.97
N VAL A 161 -9.83 -9.78 13.95
CA VAL A 161 -11.03 -9.84 14.81
C VAL A 161 -11.89 -11.06 14.47
N CYS A 162 -12.11 -11.35 13.19
CA CYS A 162 -12.84 -12.55 12.76
C CYS A 162 -12.19 -13.84 13.27
N HIS A 163 -10.87 -13.99 13.13
CA HIS A 163 -10.15 -15.18 13.62
C HIS A 163 -10.24 -15.33 15.14
N LEU A 164 -10.13 -14.22 15.88
CA LEU A 164 -10.32 -14.21 17.33
C LEU A 164 -11.75 -14.59 17.73
N ALA A 165 -12.75 -14.11 17.00
CA ALA A 165 -14.15 -14.46 17.23
C ALA A 165 -14.42 -15.94 16.94
N THR A 166 -13.92 -16.48 15.82
CA THR A 166 -14.02 -17.91 15.49
C THR A 166 -13.36 -18.77 16.55
N TYR A 167 -12.18 -18.38 17.03
CA TYR A 167 -11.51 -19.07 18.13
C TYR A 167 -12.31 -18.98 19.44
N GLY A 168 -12.83 -17.80 19.80
CA GLY A 168 -13.64 -17.63 21.01
C GLY A 168 -14.92 -18.48 20.99
N LEU A 169 -15.60 -18.54 19.84
CA LEU A 169 -16.80 -19.37 19.63
C LEU A 169 -16.52 -20.87 19.78
N LEU A 170 -15.28 -21.33 19.56
CA LEU A 170 -14.90 -22.73 19.76
C LEU A 170 -14.91 -23.15 21.25
N TYR A 171 -14.66 -22.21 22.16
CA TYR A 171 -14.59 -22.46 23.62
C TYR A 171 -15.84 -22.01 24.37
N LEU A 172 -16.80 -21.38 23.67
CA LEU A 172 -18.12 -21.11 24.22
C LEU A 172 -18.92 -22.43 24.23
N PRO A 173 -19.55 -22.80 25.36
CA PRO A 173 -20.33 -24.01 25.50
C PRO A 173 -21.65 -23.98 24.72
#